data_AF-A0A2K0TXX8-F1
#
_entry.id   AF-A0A2K0TXX8-F1
#
_cell.length_a   1.000
_cell.length_b   1.000
_cell.length_c   1.000
_cell.angle_alpha   90.00
_cell.angle_beta   90.00
_cell.angle_gamma   90.00
#
_symmetry.space_group_name_H-M   'P 1'
#
loop_
_entity.id
_entity.type
_entity.pdbx_description
1 polymer ?
#
loop_
_entity_poly.entity_id
_entity_poly.type
_entity_poly.pdbx_seq_one_letter_code
_entity_poly.pdbx_strand_id
1 'polypeptide(L)'
;MPLTMTFVTNPPHELYGRLAIAFFPDSQGDSCKAKDISRAITLTTLTIPEANTCFNMNDIFSMNSSSGFQKSKQQGGGGPTPWGVSWDLINQDLYDENANYTHTWVRMVSELVPYEGRTSWWFYEQYTLPDCQDVRLGDEKSDDVPFYWINCQTAKDGLCKTAAYPIVSFAVWRTVNYDDHEGDDDCRRWTEFGAASSARINAGWLMAALVMGMLVVV
;
A
#
# COMPACT_ATOMS: atom_id res chain seq x y z
N MET A 1 -32.52 16.16 -37.22
CA MET A 1 -31.09 15.84 -37.03
C MET A 1 -30.97 15.14 -35.67
N PRO A 2 -30.70 13.84 -35.61
CA PRO A 2 -30.53 13.17 -34.32
C PRO A 2 -29.13 13.44 -33.77
N LEU A 3 -29.06 13.87 -32.51
CA LEU A 3 -27.83 13.99 -31.73
C LEU A 3 -27.31 12.59 -31.44
N THR A 4 -26.15 12.24 -32.02
CA THR A 4 -25.43 11.01 -31.73
C THR A 4 -24.75 11.17 -30.38
N MET A 5 -25.26 10.48 -29.36
CA MET A 5 -24.64 10.40 -28.04
C MET A 5 -23.45 9.44 -28.14
N THR A 6 -22.23 9.98 -28.19
CA THR A 6 -21.01 9.17 -28.10
C THR A 6 -20.87 8.62 -26.69
N PHE A 7 -20.95 7.29 -26.56
CA PHE A 7 -20.58 6.58 -25.34
C PHE A 7 -19.11 6.86 -25.01
N VAL A 8 -18.85 7.33 -23.78
CA VAL A 8 -17.50 7.45 -23.26
C VAL A 8 -16.96 6.03 -23.08
N THR A 9 -16.05 5.62 -23.97
CA THR A 9 -15.21 4.46 -23.73
C THR A 9 -14.32 4.80 -22.54
N ASN A 10 -14.15 3.87 -21.58
CA ASN A 10 -13.24 4.08 -20.45
C ASN A 10 -11.89 4.59 -20.98
N PRO A 11 -11.32 5.68 -20.43
CA PRO A 11 -10.06 6.21 -20.92
C PRO A 11 -8.98 5.11 -20.91
N PRO A 12 -8.04 5.11 -21.87
CA PRO A 12 -6.97 4.14 -21.92
C PRO A 12 -6.22 4.07 -20.57
N HIS A 13 -5.91 2.86 -20.12
CA HIS A 13 -5.36 2.58 -18.77
C HIS A 13 -4.13 3.42 -18.41
N GLU A 14 -3.34 3.83 -19.41
CA GLU A 14 -2.17 4.71 -19.27
C GLU A 14 -2.49 6.06 -18.62
N LEU A 15 -3.73 6.53 -18.75
CA LEU A 15 -4.18 7.83 -18.23
C LEU A 15 -4.52 7.81 -16.73
N TYR A 16 -4.79 6.63 -16.16
CA TYR A 16 -5.01 6.47 -14.71
C TYR A 16 -3.72 6.55 -13.89
N GLY A 17 -2.58 6.56 -14.57
CA GLY A 17 -1.25 6.56 -13.98
C GLY A 17 -0.78 5.16 -13.58
N ARG A 18 0.51 5.07 -13.24
CA ARG A 18 1.19 3.82 -12.88
C ARG A 18 1.21 3.66 -11.37
N LEU A 19 0.76 2.51 -10.88
CA LEU A 19 1.04 2.09 -9.52
C LEU A 19 2.50 1.62 -9.45
N ALA A 20 3.25 2.14 -8.48
CA ALA A 20 4.57 1.65 -8.14
C ALA A 20 4.63 1.39 -6.63
N ILE A 21 5.07 0.20 -6.25
CA ILE A 21 5.19 -0.26 -4.86
C ILE A 21 6.62 -0.74 -4.69
N ALA A 22 7.36 -0.10 -3.81
CA ALA A 22 8.76 -0.40 -3.53
C ALA A 22 8.92 -0.84 -2.08
N PHE A 23 9.68 -1.91 -1.86
CA PHE A 23 9.93 -2.48 -0.54
C PHE A 23 11.41 -2.37 -0.17
N PHE A 24 11.67 -2.00 1.07
CA PHE A 24 13.03 -1.91 1.60
C PHE A 24 13.19 -2.81 2.82
N PRO A 25 14.32 -3.52 2.93
CA PRO A 25 14.66 -4.24 4.13
C PRO A 25 15.11 -3.28 5.24
N ASP A 26 14.92 -3.67 6.49
CA ASP A 26 15.32 -2.89 7.68
C ASP A 26 16.80 -2.52 7.69
N SER A 27 17.64 -3.36 7.05
CA SER A 27 19.07 -3.13 6.90
C SER A 27 19.40 -1.87 6.08
N GLN A 28 18.46 -1.37 5.27
CA GLN A 28 18.61 -0.11 4.53
C GLN A 28 18.29 1.15 5.38
N GLY A 29 18.02 0.99 6.67
CA GLY A 29 17.88 2.10 7.61
C GLY A 29 16.67 2.99 7.30
N ASP A 30 16.84 4.31 7.38
CA ASP A 30 15.76 5.30 7.26
C ASP A 30 15.27 5.50 5.81
N SER A 31 14.93 4.41 5.14
CA SER A 31 14.54 4.33 3.73
C SER A 31 13.38 5.29 3.41
N CYS A 32 12.47 5.49 4.35
CA CYS A 32 11.37 6.45 4.21
C CYS A 32 11.80 7.93 4.21
N LYS A 33 13.02 8.27 4.63
CA LYS A 33 13.57 9.63 4.54
C LYS A 33 14.40 9.85 3.27
N ALA A 34 14.95 8.78 2.70
CA ALA A 34 15.91 8.87 1.60
C ALA A 34 15.32 9.42 0.30
N LYS A 35 13.98 9.36 0.12
CA LYS A 35 13.27 9.70 -1.14
C LYS A 35 13.85 9.02 -2.40
N ASP A 36 14.65 7.98 -2.20
CA ASP A 36 15.34 7.25 -3.25
C ASP A 36 14.93 5.78 -3.16
N ILE A 37 14.36 5.26 -4.24
CA ILE A 37 13.91 3.87 -4.36
C ILE A 37 14.88 3.03 -5.21
N SER A 38 16.03 3.59 -5.61
CA SER A 38 16.99 2.93 -6.50
C SER A 38 17.53 1.59 -5.97
N ARG A 39 17.45 1.37 -4.66
CA ARG A 39 17.87 0.15 -3.96
C ARG A 39 16.72 -0.71 -3.42
N ALA A 40 15.49 -0.33 -3.74
CA ALA A 40 14.30 -1.09 -3.36
C ALA A 40 13.90 -2.06 -4.48
N ILE A 41 13.46 -3.25 -4.08
CA ILE A 41 12.71 -4.13 -4.97
C ILE A 41 11.36 -3.46 -5.23
N THR A 42 10.94 -3.40 -6.50
CA THR A 42 9.75 -2.62 -6.86
C THR A 42 8.87 -3.40 -7.81
N LEU A 43 7.58 -3.43 -7.53
CA LEU A 43 6.54 -3.85 -8.48
C LEU A 43 5.88 -2.61 -9.08
N THR A 44 5.68 -2.62 -10.39
CA THR A 44 4.90 -1.59 -11.07
C THR A 44 3.81 -2.20 -11.95
N THR A 45 2.71 -1.47 -12.11
CA THR A 45 1.60 -1.89 -12.97
C THR A 45 0.78 -0.72 -13.50
N LEU A 46 0.23 -0.90 -14.71
CA LEU A 46 -0.80 -0.04 -15.31
C LEU A 46 -2.19 -0.71 -15.28
N THR A 47 -2.27 -1.97 -14.86
CA THR A 47 -3.48 -2.79 -14.90
C THR A 47 -4.28 -2.66 -13.61
N ILE A 48 -5.38 -1.91 -13.66
CA ILE A 48 -6.34 -1.85 -12.56
C ILE A 48 -7.20 -3.12 -12.59
N PRO A 49 -7.10 -4.03 -11.60
CA PRO A 49 -7.85 -5.28 -11.62
C PRO A 49 -9.27 -5.07 -11.09
N GLU A 50 -10.25 -5.84 -11.57
CA GLU A 50 -11.63 -5.79 -11.05
C GLU A 50 -11.78 -6.35 -9.64
N ALA A 51 -10.87 -7.24 -9.24
CA ALA A 51 -10.94 -7.92 -7.96
C ALA A 51 -9.58 -7.93 -7.27
N ASN A 52 -9.62 -8.26 -5.97
CA ASN A 52 -8.43 -8.40 -5.14
C ASN A 52 -7.40 -9.35 -5.78
N THR A 53 -6.24 -8.78 -6.09
CA THR A 53 -5.09 -9.50 -6.64
C THR A 53 -4.00 -9.51 -5.60
N CYS A 54 -3.79 -10.68 -5.02
CA CYS A 54 -2.84 -10.90 -3.93
C CYS A 54 -1.50 -11.40 -4.46
N PHE A 55 -0.42 -10.95 -3.82
CA PHE A 55 0.96 -11.31 -4.09
C PHE A 55 1.66 -11.67 -2.79
N ASN A 56 2.33 -12.82 -2.77
CA ASN A 56 3.32 -13.11 -1.74
C ASN A 56 4.66 -12.53 -2.17
N MET A 57 5.37 -11.90 -1.24
CA MET A 57 6.69 -11.28 -1.49
C MET A 57 7.68 -12.29 -2.07
N ASN A 58 7.76 -13.48 -1.46
CA ASN A 58 8.68 -14.53 -1.90
C ASN A 58 8.32 -15.06 -3.30
N ASP A 59 7.03 -15.28 -3.58
CA ASP A 59 6.61 -15.86 -4.85
C ASP A 59 6.89 -14.91 -6.02
N ILE A 60 6.63 -13.61 -5.84
CA ILE A 60 6.76 -12.61 -6.90
C ILE A 60 8.21 -12.16 -7.10
N PHE A 61 9.00 -11.98 -6.04
CA PHE A 61 10.36 -11.45 -6.19
C PHE A 61 11.43 -12.52 -6.36
N SER A 62 11.17 -13.80 -6.05
CA SER A 62 12.12 -14.90 -6.30
C SER A 62 12.03 -15.52 -7.70
N MET A 63 11.07 -15.11 -8.53
CA MET A 63 10.86 -15.74 -9.84
C MET A 63 11.89 -15.31 -10.89
N ASN A 64 12.10 -16.10 -11.95
CA ASN A 64 13.07 -15.76 -12.99
C ASN A 64 12.51 -14.85 -14.11
N SER A 65 11.48 -14.06 -13.82
CA SER A 65 10.84 -13.16 -14.79
C SER A 65 10.64 -11.79 -14.17
N SER A 66 11.04 -10.75 -14.90
CA SER A 66 10.84 -9.36 -14.49
C SER A 66 9.50 -8.79 -14.95
N SER A 67 8.66 -9.57 -15.62
CA SER A 67 7.28 -9.20 -15.93
C SER A 67 6.35 -10.41 -15.99
N GLY A 68 5.05 -10.17 -15.86
CA GLY A 68 4.08 -11.25 -15.88
C GLY A 68 2.65 -10.81 -15.60
N PHE A 69 1.81 -11.78 -15.24
CA PHE A 69 0.41 -11.57 -14.92
C PHE A 69 -0.01 -12.40 -13.72
N GLN A 70 -0.59 -11.75 -12.72
CA GLN A 70 -1.16 -12.38 -11.52
C GLN A 70 -2.68 -12.36 -11.60
N LYS A 71 -3.33 -13.52 -11.43
CA LYS A 71 -4.80 -13.62 -11.41
C LYS A 71 -5.36 -13.15 -10.08
N SER A 72 -6.54 -12.52 -10.10
CA SER A 72 -7.28 -12.16 -8.89
C SER A 72 -7.85 -13.41 -8.19
N LYS A 73 -8.02 -13.35 -6.87
CA LYS A 73 -8.54 -14.46 -6.05
C LYS A 73 -10.02 -14.77 -6.33
N GLN A 74 -10.80 -13.76 -6.65
CA GLN A 74 -12.21 -13.89 -7.01
C GLN A 74 -12.34 -13.68 -8.52
N GLN A 75 -12.98 -14.63 -9.21
CA GLN A 75 -13.38 -14.48 -10.61
C GLN A 75 -14.91 -14.38 -10.65
N GLY A 76 -15.45 -13.29 -11.16
CA GLY A 76 -16.89 -13.01 -11.10
C GLY A 76 -17.44 -12.31 -12.34
N GLY A 77 -17.81 -13.07 -13.38
CA GLY A 77 -18.61 -12.57 -14.49
C GLY A 77 -17.82 -11.92 -15.63
N GLY A 78 -18.26 -12.17 -16.87
CA GLY A 78 -17.55 -11.90 -18.14
C GLY A 78 -17.47 -10.45 -18.59
N GLY A 79 -17.19 -9.51 -17.68
CA GLY A 79 -16.87 -8.13 -18.03
C GLY A 79 -15.53 -8.01 -18.78
N PRO A 80 -15.29 -6.90 -19.48
CA PRO A 80 -14.10 -6.71 -20.34
C PRO A 80 -12.80 -6.38 -19.57
N THR A 81 -12.88 -6.07 -18.28
CA THR A 81 -11.72 -5.65 -17.49
C THR A 81 -10.94 -6.86 -16.95
N PRO A 82 -9.60 -6.77 -16.81
CA PRO A 82 -8.78 -7.90 -16.38
C PRO A 82 -9.07 -8.36 -14.94
N TRP A 83 -9.28 -9.67 -14.81
CA TRP A 83 -9.34 -10.40 -13.55
C TRP A 83 -7.93 -10.70 -13.01
N GLY A 84 -7.12 -9.66 -12.89
CA GLY A 84 -5.74 -9.75 -12.48
C GLY A 84 -4.92 -8.53 -12.86
N VAL A 85 -3.64 -8.59 -12.54
CA VAL A 85 -2.69 -7.50 -12.68
C VAL A 85 -1.54 -7.97 -13.58
N SER A 86 -1.32 -7.29 -14.70
CA SER A 86 -0.02 -7.36 -15.38
C SER A 86 0.98 -6.52 -14.62
N TRP A 87 2.19 -7.03 -14.41
CA TRP A 87 3.18 -6.38 -13.56
C TRP A 87 4.56 -6.43 -14.20
N ASP A 88 5.39 -5.46 -13.82
CA ASP A 88 6.82 -5.39 -14.11
C ASP A 88 7.59 -5.21 -12.79
N LEU A 89 8.74 -5.86 -12.67
CA LEU A 89 9.63 -5.81 -11.51
C LEU A 89 10.90 -5.02 -11.83
N ILE A 90 11.34 -4.21 -10.87
CA ILE A 90 12.59 -3.43 -10.93
C ILE A 90 13.45 -3.83 -9.73
N ASN A 91 14.77 -3.95 -9.94
CA ASN A 91 15.77 -4.35 -8.95
C ASN A 91 15.47 -5.68 -8.27
N GLN A 92 14.85 -6.62 -8.99
CA GLN A 92 14.48 -7.92 -8.46
C GLN A 92 15.69 -8.71 -7.93
N ASP A 93 16.87 -8.50 -8.53
CA ASP A 93 18.15 -9.07 -8.11
C ASP A 93 18.58 -8.66 -6.70
N LEU A 94 17.99 -7.60 -6.14
CA LEU A 94 18.22 -7.16 -4.76
C LEU A 94 17.34 -7.89 -3.74
N TYR A 95 16.43 -8.78 -4.18
CA TYR A 95 15.59 -9.53 -3.27
C TYR A 95 16.41 -10.53 -2.46
N ASP A 96 16.39 -10.35 -1.14
CA ASP A 96 16.86 -11.32 -0.15
C ASP A 96 15.65 -11.90 0.60
N GLU A 97 15.41 -13.21 0.44
CA GLU A 97 14.33 -13.94 1.11
C GLU A 97 14.46 -13.97 2.65
N ASN A 98 15.67 -13.73 3.18
CA ASN A 98 15.95 -13.74 4.61
C ASN A 98 15.90 -12.34 5.23
N ALA A 99 15.69 -11.29 4.43
CA ALA A 99 15.62 -9.94 4.91
C ALA A 99 14.22 -9.58 5.43
N ASN A 100 14.19 -8.73 6.46
CA ASN A 100 12.94 -8.18 7.00
C ASN A 100 12.56 -6.92 6.23
N TYR A 101 11.58 -7.01 5.34
CA TYR A 101 11.03 -5.84 4.64
C TYR A 101 9.96 -5.19 5.50
N THR A 102 10.25 -4.08 6.17
CA THR A 102 9.23 -3.33 6.95
C THR A 102 8.90 -1.98 6.36
N HIS A 103 9.62 -1.51 5.33
CA HIS A 103 9.36 -0.23 4.71
C HIS A 103 8.71 -0.41 3.34
N THR A 104 7.57 0.25 3.14
CA THR A 104 6.88 0.31 1.86
C THR A 104 6.85 1.75 1.39
N TRP A 105 7.26 1.98 0.15
CA TRP A 105 6.98 3.20 -0.57
C TRP A 105 5.96 2.92 -1.66
N VAL A 106 4.94 3.78 -1.77
CA VAL A 106 3.88 3.63 -2.77
C VAL A 106 3.73 4.93 -3.54
N ARG A 107 3.58 4.84 -4.86
CA ARG A 107 3.14 5.94 -5.71
C ARG A 107 1.86 5.56 -6.45
N MET A 108 0.83 6.36 -6.22
CA MET A 108 -0.51 6.23 -6.78
C MET A 108 -0.94 7.62 -7.28
N VAL A 109 -0.52 8.02 -8.47
CA VAL A 109 -0.81 9.36 -9.00
C VAL A 109 -1.57 9.22 -10.31
N SER A 110 -2.70 9.91 -10.44
CA SER A 110 -3.37 10.05 -11.73
C SER A 110 -2.60 11.06 -12.59
N GLU A 111 -2.21 10.68 -13.80
CA GLU A 111 -1.55 11.61 -14.73
C GLU A 111 -2.54 12.60 -15.35
N LEU A 112 -3.84 12.28 -15.38
CA LEU A 112 -4.90 13.18 -15.86
C LEU A 112 -5.24 14.29 -14.86
N VAL A 113 -5.41 13.92 -13.59
CA VAL A 113 -5.87 14.84 -12.54
C VAL A 113 -5.04 14.59 -11.27
N PRO A 114 -3.74 14.94 -11.28
CA PRO A 114 -2.86 14.71 -10.14
C PRO A 114 -3.30 15.60 -8.98
N TYR A 115 -3.83 15.00 -7.92
CA TYR A 115 -4.21 15.70 -6.70
C TYR A 115 -3.98 14.79 -5.51
N GLU A 116 -2.95 15.09 -4.71
CA GLU A 116 -2.66 14.34 -3.50
C GLU A 116 -3.84 14.40 -2.53
N GLY A 117 -4.20 13.26 -1.94
CA GLY A 117 -5.29 13.21 -0.97
C GLY A 117 -6.69 13.18 -1.59
N ARG A 118 -6.79 13.01 -2.91
CA ARG A 118 -8.02 12.55 -3.57
C ARG A 118 -8.03 11.03 -3.68
N THR A 119 -9.19 10.42 -3.80
CA THR A 119 -9.32 9.00 -4.15
C THR A 119 -8.46 8.61 -5.38
N SER A 120 -7.67 7.56 -5.22
CA SER A 120 -6.90 6.90 -6.27
C SER A 120 -7.76 5.83 -6.94
N TRP A 121 -7.46 5.53 -8.20
CA TRP A 121 -8.00 4.35 -8.89
C TRP A 121 -7.52 3.03 -8.28
N TRP A 122 -6.41 3.10 -7.56
CA TRP A 122 -5.75 1.98 -6.90
C TRP A 122 -6.13 1.94 -5.43
N PHE A 123 -6.30 0.73 -4.94
CA PHE A 123 -6.34 0.39 -3.52
C PHE A 123 -5.18 -0.57 -3.26
N TYR A 124 -4.35 -0.23 -2.28
CA TYR A 124 -3.20 -1.03 -1.89
C TYR A 124 -3.33 -1.48 -0.45
N GLU A 125 -3.03 -2.76 -0.21
CA GLU A 125 -2.99 -3.37 1.12
C GLU A 125 -1.67 -4.11 1.31
N GLN A 126 -1.12 -4.06 2.52
CA GLN A 126 0.03 -4.85 2.94
C GLN A 126 -0.27 -5.63 4.21
N TYR A 127 0.22 -6.86 4.26
CA TYR A 127 -0.07 -7.83 5.31
C TYR A 127 1.21 -8.41 5.90
N THR A 128 1.13 -8.78 7.17
CA THR A 128 2.19 -9.45 7.92
C THR A 128 2.11 -10.98 7.82
N LEU A 129 1.06 -11.49 7.19
CA LEU A 129 0.83 -12.91 6.92
C LEU A 129 0.92 -13.19 5.41
N PRO A 130 1.16 -14.45 5.01
CA PRO A 130 1.08 -14.86 3.63
C PRO A 130 -0.37 -14.81 3.12
N ASP A 131 -0.50 -14.85 1.80
CA ASP A 131 -1.76 -14.95 1.06
C ASP A 131 -2.76 -13.86 1.43
N CYS A 132 -2.30 -12.64 1.75
CA CYS A 132 -3.14 -11.50 2.10
C CYS A 132 -4.16 -11.82 3.19
N GLN A 133 -3.75 -12.61 4.19
CA GLN A 133 -4.55 -12.90 5.36
C GLN A 133 -4.41 -11.75 6.38
N ASP A 134 -5.54 -11.32 6.90
CA ASP A 134 -5.68 -10.33 7.98
C ASP A 134 -5.90 -10.97 9.35
N VAL A 135 -6.15 -12.28 9.40
CA VAL A 135 -6.30 -13.08 10.62
C VAL A 135 -5.45 -14.34 10.56
N ARG A 136 -4.91 -14.77 11.71
CA ARG A 136 -4.25 -16.08 11.81
C ARG A 136 -5.30 -17.17 11.85
N LEU A 137 -5.17 -18.17 10.98
CA LEU A 137 -6.02 -19.36 11.01
C LEU A 137 -5.93 -20.04 12.38
N GLY A 138 -7.07 -20.25 13.04
CA GLY A 138 -7.16 -20.82 14.39
C GLY A 138 -7.01 -19.80 15.52
N ASP A 139 -6.81 -18.52 15.21
CA ASP A 139 -6.78 -17.42 16.17
C ASP A 139 -7.46 -16.16 15.60
N GLU A 140 -8.68 -16.34 15.08
CA GLU A 140 -9.43 -15.30 14.36
C GLU A 140 -9.91 -14.15 15.26
N LYS A 141 -9.67 -14.25 16.57
CA LYS A 141 -10.01 -13.23 17.57
C LYS A 141 -8.81 -12.39 18.00
N SER A 142 -7.60 -12.75 17.57
CA SER A 142 -6.38 -12.01 17.89
C SER A 142 -6.25 -10.80 16.97
N ASP A 143 -6.06 -9.63 17.59
CA ASP A 143 -5.62 -8.41 16.92
C ASP A 143 -4.07 -8.31 17.01
N ASP A 144 -3.32 -9.40 16.82
CA ASP A 144 -1.85 -9.38 16.89
C ASP A 144 -1.19 -9.37 15.49
N VAL A 145 -1.98 -9.20 14.43
CA VAL A 145 -1.53 -9.24 13.03
C VAL A 145 -1.93 -7.97 12.30
N PRO A 146 -1.14 -6.89 12.46
CA PRO A 146 -1.47 -5.66 11.80
C PRO A 146 -1.39 -5.81 10.28
N PHE A 147 -2.31 -5.14 9.61
CA PHE A 147 -2.26 -4.89 8.18
C PHE A 147 -2.57 -3.42 7.90
N TYR A 148 -2.15 -2.94 6.74
CA TYR A 148 -2.27 -1.54 6.39
C TYR A 148 -2.84 -1.36 5.01
N TRP A 149 -3.61 -0.31 4.80
CA TRP A 149 -4.14 0.05 3.49
C TRP A 149 -4.04 1.53 3.19
N ILE A 150 -4.11 1.84 1.90
CA ILE A 150 -4.16 3.18 1.34
C ILE A 150 -4.97 3.17 0.04
N ASN A 151 -5.82 4.16 -0.14
CA ASN A 151 -6.58 4.40 -1.38
C ASN A 151 -6.58 5.87 -1.82
N CYS A 152 -5.88 6.77 -1.10
CA CYS A 152 -5.61 8.11 -1.59
C CYS A 152 -4.52 8.13 -2.66
N GLN A 153 -4.63 9.08 -3.59
CA GLN A 153 -3.52 9.48 -4.43
C GLN A 153 -2.39 10.03 -3.57
N THR A 154 -1.17 9.58 -3.87
CA THR A 154 0.04 10.03 -3.20
C THR A 154 0.56 11.32 -3.84
N ALA A 155 1.57 11.93 -3.24
CA ALA A 155 2.40 12.91 -3.95
C ALA A 155 3.12 12.25 -5.14
N LYS A 156 3.67 13.07 -6.05
CA LYS A 156 4.53 12.59 -7.16
C LYS A 156 5.77 11.84 -6.66
N ASP A 157 6.29 12.25 -5.51
CA ASP A 157 7.43 11.61 -4.83
C ASP A 157 7.01 10.33 -4.05
N GLY A 158 5.74 9.92 -4.16
CA GLY A 158 5.15 8.80 -3.42
C GLY A 158 4.96 9.07 -1.92
N LEU A 159 4.57 8.04 -1.20
CA LEU A 159 4.35 8.05 0.24
C LEU A 159 4.93 6.78 0.86
N CYS A 160 5.71 6.94 1.93
CA CYS A 160 6.36 5.83 2.61
C CYS A 160 5.69 5.49 3.95
N LYS A 161 5.73 4.21 4.33
CA LYS A 161 5.28 3.67 5.61
C LYS A 161 6.30 2.67 6.15
N THR A 162 6.62 2.80 7.43
CA THR A 162 7.32 1.76 8.19
C THR A 162 6.29 0.94 8.98
N ALA A 163 6.22 -0.35 8.73
CA ALA A 163 5.41 -1.31 9.47
C ALA A 163 6.12 -1.78 10.75
N ALA A 164 5.35 -2.24 11.74
CA ALA A 164 5.93 -2.79 12.96
C ALA A 164 6.52 -4.21 12.78
N TYR A 165 6.10 -4.91 11.73
CA TYR A 165 6.48 -6.28 11.41
C TYR A 165 6.77 -6.42 9.91
N PRO A 166 7.52 -7.46 9.50
CA PRO A 166 7.82 -7.72 8.10
C PRO A 166 6.56 -7.88 7.26
N ILE A 167 6.61 -7.32 6.06
CA ILE A 167 5.59 -7.46 5.04
C ILE A 167 5.81 -8.80 4.35
N VAL A 168 4.80 -9.65 4.36
CA VAL A 168 4.87 -11.01 3.81
C VAL A 168 4.06 -11.12 2.52
N SER A 169 2.94 -10.40 2.45
CA SER A 169 2.12 -10.32 1.24
C SER A 169 1.48 -8.95 1.08
N PHE A 170 0.99 -8.66 -0.11
CA PHE A 170 0.29 -7.42 -0.43
C PHE A 170 -0.79 -7.65 -1.49
N ALA A 171 -1.80 -6.80 -1.49
CA ALA A 171 -2.89 -6.86 -2.45
C ALA A 171 -3.05 -5.54 -3.20
N VAL A 172 -3.47 -5.66 -4.45
CA VAL A 172 -3.86 -4.55 -5.31
C VAL A 172 -5.27 -4.81 -5.83
N TRP A 173 -6.10 -3.78 -5.77
CA TRP A 173 -7.43 -3.80 -6.37
C TRP A 173 -7.88 -2.42 -6.83
N ARG A 174 -8.94 -2.40 -7.64
CA ARG A 174 -9.63 -1.17 -8.00
C ARG A 174 -10.27 -0.57 -6.76
N THR A 175 -10.04 0.72 -6.55
CA THR A 175 -10.91 1.47 -5.65
C THR A 175 -12.29 1.55 -6.27
N VAL A 176 -13.23 0.79 -5.73
CA VAL A 176 -14.65 1.04 -5.95
C VAL A 176 -15.01 2.25 -5.09
N ASN A 177 -15.73 3.23 -5.66
CA ASN A 177 -16.40 4.25 -4.85
C ASN A 177 -17.29 3.48 -3.88
N TYR A 178 -16.90 3.43 -2.61
CA TYR A 178 -17.59 2.57 -1.66
C TYR A 178 -19.01 3.09 -1.39
N ASP A 179 -19.29 4.37 -1.69
CA ASP A 179 -20.64 4.93 -1.73
C ASP A 179 -20.67 6.22 -2.57
N ASP A 180 -21.68 6.38 -3.44
CA ASP A 180 -22.07 7.67 -4.04
C ASP A 180 -22.82 8.57 -3.02
N HIS A 181 -22.71 8.25 -1.72
CA HIS A 181 -23.45 8.86 -0.61
C HIS A 181 -22.58 9.40 0.53
N GLU A 182 -21.27 9.27 0.46
CA GLU A 182 -20.36 9.97 1.37
C GLU A 182 -19.48 10.92 0.55
N GLY A 183 -19.27 12.14 1.08
CA GLY A 183 -18.81 13.30 0.30
C GLY A 183 -17.42 13.13 -0.33
N ASP A 184 -17.00 14.13 -1.10
CA ASP A 184 -15.76 14.16 -1.91
C ASP A 184 -14.41 13.92 -1.18
N ASP A 185 -14.39 13.43 0.08
CA ASP A 185 -13.23 13.40 1.00
C ASP A 185 -12.87 12.03 1.62
N ASP A 186 -13.49 10.88 1.24
CA ASP A 186 -13.31 9.60 1.96
C ASP A 186 -12.09 8.74 1.60
N CYS A 187 -11.12 9.27 0.86
CA CYS A 187 -9.87 8.54 0.70
C CYS A 187 -9.09 8.55 2.04
N ARG A 188 -8.49 7.40 2.38
CA ARG A 188 -7.61 7.24 3.52
C ARG A 188 -6.17 7.08 3.04
N ARG A 189 -5.29 7.85 3.69
CA ARG A 189 -3.85 7.56 3.69
C ARG A 189 -3.60 6.26 4.48
N TRP A 190 -2.34 5.91 4.71
CA TRP A 190 -1.95 4.74 5.50
C TRP A 190 -2.77 4.61 6.79
N THR A 191 -3.62 3.60 6.82
CA THR A 191 -4.47 3.25 7.96
C THR A 191 -4.09 1.86 8.43
N GLU A 192 -3.95 1.69 9.74
CA GLU A 192 -3.60 0.43 10.39
C GLU A 192 -4.86 -0.26 10.91
N PHE A 193 -4.90 -1.58 10.75
CA PHE A 193 -5.94 -2.47 11.26
C PHE A 193 -5.33 -3.72 11.87
N GLY A 194 -6.13 -4.55 12.53
CA GLY A 194 -5.68 -5.87 13.03
C GLY A 194 -4.64 -5.80 14.14
N ALA A 195 -4.34 -4.59 14.65
CA ALA A 195 -3.66 -4.35 15.91
C ALA A 195 -4.57 -3.48 16.77
N ALA A 196 -4.87 -3.91 18.00
CA ALA A 196 -5.44 -3.02 19.01
C ALA A 196 -4.49 -1.82 19.14
N SER A 197 -4.79 -0.73 18.43
CA SER A 197 -3.92 0.41 18.11
C SER A 197 -2.82 0.61 19.15
N SER A 198 -1.68 -0.06 18.96
CA SER A 198 -0.54 0.12 19.84
C SER A 198 0.13 1.40 19.36
N ALA A 199 -0.48 2.51 19.73
CA ALA A 199 0.17 3.81 19.73
C ALA A 199 1.49 3.60 20.48
N ARG A 200 2.59 3.49 19.73
CA ARG A 200 3.92 3.67 20.27
C ARG A 200 3.99 5.13 20.66
N ILE A 201 3.43 5.44 21.83
CA ILE A 201 3.73 6.66 22.55
C ILE A 201 5.24 6.55 22.78
N ASN A 202 6.02 7.38 22.09
CA ASN A 202 7.38 7.66 22.51
C ASN A 202 7.28 8.29 23.90
N ALA A 203 7.16 7.45 24.92
CA ALA A 203 7.18 7.82 26.34
C ALA A 203 8.60 8.12 26.82
N GLY A 204 9.49 8.52 25.91
CA GLY A 204 10.78 9.10 26.23
C GLY A 204 10.66 10.61 26.11
N TRP A 205 10.14 11.27 27.15
CA TRP A 205 10.37 12.70 27.55
C TRP A 205 9.20 13.39 28.28
N LEU A 206 8.41 12.71 29.11
CA LEU A 206 7.50 13.41 30.05
C LEU A 206 7.51 12.86 31.48
N MET A 207 8.63 12.28 31.93
CA MET A 207 8.91 12.07 33.35
C MET A 207 9.98 13.06 33.82
N ALA A 208 9.54 14.27 34.12
CA ALA A 208 10.18 15.15 35.10
C ALA A 208 9.07 15.79 35.94
N ALA A 209 8.36 14.94 36.68
CA ALA A 209 7.47 15.39 37.73
C ALA A 209 8.29 15.65 39.01
N LEU A 210 8.29 16.92 39.41
CA LEU A 210 8.04 17.40 40.77
C LEU A 210 9.14 17.27 41.86
N VAL A 211 9.30 18.41 42.54
CA VAL A 211 9.75 18.65 43.92
C VAL A 211 11.25 18.74 44.21
N MET A 212 11.75 19.97 44.33
CA MET A 212 12.61 20.37 45.47
C MET A 212 12.12 21.73 45.97
N GLY A 213 11.43 21.71 47.11
CA GLY A 213 11.08 22.91 47.85
C GLY A 213 12.19 23.31 48.83
N MET A 214 12.38 24.64 48.92
CA MET A 214 12.89 25.46 50.03
C MET A 214 14.40 25.55 50.38
N LEU A 215 14.74 26.82 50.74
CA LEU A 215 15.95 27.41 51.35
C LEU A 215 17.04 27.82 50.33
N VAL A 216 17.47 29.08 50.21
CA VAL A 216 18.04 29.96 51.26
C VAL A 216 17.91 31.46 50.92
N VAL A 217 17.56 32.23 51.97
CA VAL A 217 17.84 33.65 52.33
C VAL A 217 18.93 34.39 51.54
N VAL A 218 18.63 35.63 51.09
CA VAL A 218 19.39 36.88 51.39
C VAL A 218 18.41 38.05 51.43
#